data_AF-A0A451AEX3-F1
#
_entry.id   AF-A0A451AEX3-F1
#
_cell.length_a   1.000
_cell.length_b   1.000
_cell.length_c   1.000
_cell.angle_alpha   90.00
_cell.angle_beta   90.00
_cell.angle_gamma   90.00
#
_symmetry.space_group_name_H-M   'P 1'
#
loop_
_entity.id
_entity.type
_entity.pdbx_description
1 polymer ?
#
loop_
_entity_poly.entity_id
_entity_poly.type
_entity_poly.pdbx_seq_one_letter_code
_entity_poly.pdbx_strand_id
1 'polypeptide(L)'
;GRQLYETQPLFRETLDRCDAILRPLVRGSFYYLYMVEDIYSRKIVCWEIHEQENAEHASRLIRKGRLAEGICRGVWEAAIDELNELYRKKTGKKATPSYGIVDSQSVKTVSYSEERGFDGGKKTKGRKRHIVVDSLGNLI
;
A
#
# COMPACT_ATOMS: atom_id res chain seq x y z
N GLY A 1 15.25 1.12 13.87
CA GLY A 1 16.21 1.46 12.82
C GLY A 1 17.46 2.09 13.40
N ARG A 2 17.50 3.43 13.53
CA ARG A 2 18.68 4.18 13.98
C ARG A 2 19.21 3.76 15.35
N GLN A 3 18.31 3.59 16.33
CA GLN A 3 18.68 3.10 17.66
C GLN A 3 19.36 1.73 17.59
N LEU A 4 18.81 0.78 16.82
CA LEU A 4 19.40 -0.56 16.65
C LEU A 4 20.81 -0.50 16.04
N TYR A 5 21.00 0.36 15.03
CA TYR A 5 22.29 0.62 14.39
C TYR A 5 23.30 1.26 15.36
N GLU A 6 22.84 2.04 16.32
CA GLU A 6 23.68 2.68 17.33
C GLU A 6 23.99 1.77 18.52
N THR A 7 23.06 0.90 18.91
CA THR A 7 23.18 0.10 20.13
C THR A 7 23.69 -1.33 19.89
N GLN A 8 23.62 -1.86 18.66
CA GLN A 8 24.07 -3.23 18.36
C GLN A 8 25.27 -3.26 17.39
N PRO A 9 26.49 -3.51 17.91
CA PRO A 9 27.72 -3.51 17.10
C PRO A 9 27.70 -4.54 15.96
N LEU A 10 27.20 -5.76 16.22
CA LEU A 10 27.14 -6.82 15.22
C LEU A 10 26.20 -6.45 14.06
N PHE A 11 25.06 -5.81 14.37
CA PHE A 11 24.11 -5.35 13.37
C PHE A 11 24.71 -4.25 12.49
N ARG A 12 25.39 -3.28 13.11
CA ARG A 12 26.13 -2.24 12.41
C ARG A 12 27.20 -2.82 11.48
N GLU A 13 28.08 -3.67 11.99
CA GLU A 13 29.18 -4.25 11.20
C GLU A 13 28.65 -5.06 10.02
N THR A 14 27.58 -5.81 10.22
CA THR A 14 26.92 -6.57 9.14
C THR A 14 26.39 -5.64 8.06
N LEU A 15 25.70 -4.56 8.45
CA LEU A 15 25.19 -3.56 7.50
C LEU A 15 26.31 -2.86 6.74
N ASP A 16 27.39 -2.47 7.42
CA ASP A 16 28.53 -1.78 6.81
C ASP A 16 29.25 -2.71 5.81
N ARG A 17 29.38 -4.00 6.12
CA ARG A 17 29.90 -5.01 5.18
C ARG A 17 28.98 -5.18 3.96
N CYS A 18 27.67 -5.26 4.17
CA CYS A 18 26.71 -5.33 3.07
C CYS A 18 26.77 -4.08 2.19
N ASP A 19 26.86 -2.87 2.77
CA ASP A 19 27.05 -1.64 2.01
C ASP A 19 28.34 -1.70 1.19
N ALA A 20 29.47 -2.10 1.79
CA ALA A 20 30.74 -2.21 1.07
C ALA A 20 30.69 -3.16 -0.14
N ILE A 21 29.96 -4.28 -0.03
CA ILE A 21 29.78 -5.25 -1.11
C ILE A 21 28.82 -4.74 -2.19
N LEU A 22 27.69 -4.17 -1.77
CA LEU A 22 26.63 -3.76 -2.69
C LEU A 22 26.97 -2.47 -3.42
N ARG A 23 27.60 -1.51 -2.73
CA ARG A 23 27.85 -0.16 -3.22
C ARG A 23 28.55 -0.09 -4.59
N PRO A 24 29.58 -0.88 -4.92
CA PRO A 24 30.13 -0.88 -6.28
C PRO A 24 29.21 -1.53 -7.33
N LEU A 25 28.38 -2.50 -6.94
CA LEU A 25 27.48 -3.23 -7.84
C LEU A 25 26.22 -2.44 -8.20
N VAL A 26 25.74 -1.60 -7.28
CA VAL A 26 24.49 -0.85 -7.43
C VAL A 26 24.72 0.63 -7.76
N ARG A 27 25.98 1.07 -7.88
CA ARG A 27 26.31 2.48 -8.14
C ARG A 27 25.79 2.92 -9.50
N GLY A 28 24.88 3.89 -9.51
CA GLY A 28 24.26 4.39 -10.74
C GLY A 28 23.04 3.57 -11.19
N SER A 29 22.66 2.53 -10.45
CA SER A 29 21.41 1.80 -10.64
C SER A 29 20.30 2.42 -9.78
N PHE A 30 19.11 2.52 -10.34
CA PHE A 30 17.91 2.95 -9.62
C PHE A 30 16.98 1.76 -9.46
N TYR A 31 16.45 1.59 -8.24
CA TYR A 31 15.52 0.52 -7.93
C TYR A 31 14.22 1.09 -7.36
N TYR A 32 13.14 0.39 -7.63
CA TYR A 32 11.80 0.71 -7.18
C TYR A 32 11.40 -0.24 -6.06
N LEU A 33 11.20 0.32 -4.87
CA LEU A 33 10.69 -0.40 -3.71
C LEU A 33 9.16 -0.38 -3.74
N TYR A 34 8.57 -1.58 -3.80
CA TYR A 34 7.15 -1.80 -3.56
C TYR A 34 7.01 -2.32 -2.13
N MET A 35 6.20 -1.65 -1.31
CA MET A 35 6.01 -1.99 0.10
C MET A 35 4.54 -1.82 0.50
N VAL A 36 4.02 -2.78 1.26
CA VAL A 36 2.70 -2.72 1.88
C VAL A 36 2.89 -2.63 3.39
N GLU A 37 2.38 -1.57 3.98
CA GLU A 37 2.42 -1.32 5.42
C GLU A 37 0.99 -1.35 5.96
N ASP A 38 0.78 -2.06 7.06
CA ASP A 38 -0.44 -1.96 7.83
C ASP A 38 -0.48 -0.61 8.56
N ILE A 39 -1.51 0.19 8.26
CA ILE A 39 -1.60 1.60 8.70
C ILE A 39 -1.73 1.72 10.22
N TYR A 40 -2.37 0.75 10.88
CA TYR A 40 -2.65 0.80 12.31
C TYR A 40 -1.45 0.38 13.14
N SER A 41 -0.86 -0.75 12.79
CA SER A 41 0.25 -1.37 13.52
C SER A 41 1.63 -0.87 13.07
N ARG A 42 1.72 -0.21 11.92
CA ARG A 42 3.00 0.17 11.27
C ARG A 42 3.87 -1.03 10.91
N LYS A 43 3.27 -2.23 10.85
CA LYS A 43 3.94 -3.45 10.40
C LYS A 43 4.14 -3.37 8.89
N ILE A 44 5.38 -3.58 8.44
CA ILE A 44 5.65 -3.88 7.03
C ILE A 44 5.15 -5.30 6.78
N VAL A 45 4.10 -5.43 5.97
CA VAL A 45 3.41 -6.68 5.69
C VAL A 45 4.13 -7.44 4.58
N CYS A 46 4.48 -6.74 3.50
CA CYS A 46 5.27 -7.32 2.41
C CYS A 46 6.06 -6.24 1.67
N TRP A 47 7.18 -6.65 1.07
CA TRP A 47 8.04 -5.75 0.29
C TRP A 47 8.77 -6.50 -0.82
N GLU A 48 9.01 -5.83 -1.94
CA GLU A 48 9.81 -6.32 -3.07
C GLU A 48 10.56 -5.13 -3.72
N ILE A 49 11.75 -5.41 -4.25
CA ILE A 49 12.59 -4.43 -4.96
C ILE A 49 12.70 -4.86 -6.42
N HIS A 50 12.48 -3.93 -7.35
CA HIS A 50 12.55 -4.18 -8.79
C HIS A 50 13.39 -3.11 -9.50
N GLU A 51 13.98 -3.44 -10.65
CA GLU A 51 14.77 -2.49 -11.46
C GLU A 51 13.89 -1.54 -12.28
N GLN A 52 12.63 -1.90 -12.51
CA GLN A 52 11.69 -1.14 -13.32
C GLN A 52 10.37 -0.88 -12.57
N GLU A 53 9.74 0.25 -12.84
CA GLU A 53 8.41 0.57 -12.33
C GLU A 53 7.35 -0.12 -13.18
N ASN A 54 6.60 -1.05 -12.58
CA ASN A 54 5.51 -1.76 -13.24
C ASN A 54 4.37 -2.09 -12.25
N ALA A 55 3.13 -1.84 -12.65
CA ALA A 55 1.93 -2.15 -11.89
C ALA A 55 1.79 -3.66 -11.58
N GLU A 56 2.34 -4.54 -12.44
CA GLU A 56 2.33 -5.98 -12.21
C GLU A 56 3.12 -6.38 -10.94
N HIS A 57 4.20 -5.66 -10.63
CA HIS A 57 4.96 -5.88 -9.40
C HIS A 57 4.11 -5.58 -8.15
N ALA A 58 3.37 -4.47 -8.16
CA ALA A 58 2.43 -4.13 -7.10
C ALA A 58 1.30 -5.17 -6.96
N SER A 59 0.68 -5.54 -8.08
CA SER A 59 -0.39 -6.55 -8.12
C SER A 59 0.07 -7.88 -7.51
N ARG A 60 1.25 -8.35 -7.92
CA ARG A 60 1.82 -9.59 -7.41
C ARG A 60 2.18 -9.50 -5.93
N LEU A 61 2.76 -8.39 -5.49
CA LEU A 61 3.11 -8.16 -4.09
C LEU A 61 1.87 -8.18 -3.18
N ILE A 62 0.79 -7.51 -3.59
CA ILE A 62 -0.48 -7.49 -2.86
C ILE A 62 -1.07 -8.89 -2.78
N ARG A 63 -1.09 -9.65 -3.88
CA ARG A 63 -1.58 -11.04 -3.89
C ARG A 63 -0.79 -11.93 -2.93
N LYS A 64 0.54 -11.81 -2.92
CA LYS A 64 1.41 -12.54 -1.99
C LYS A 64 1.15 -12.15 -0.53
N GLY A 65 1.08 -10.85 -0.26
CA GLY A 65 0.81 -10.33 1.09
C GLY A 65 -0.54 -10.81 1.62
N ARG A 66 -1.58 -10.76 0.78
CA ARG A 66 -2.92 -11.28 1.12
C ARG A 66 -2.88 -12.75 1.54
N LEU A 67 -2.18 -13.59 0.78
CA LEU A 67 -2.04 -15.02 1.09
C LEU A 67 -1.23 -15.24 2.38
N ALA A 68 -0.13 -14.51 2.56
CA ALA A 68 0.74 -14.64 3.72
C ALA A 68 0.06 -14.21 5.03
N GLU A 69 -0.77 -13.16 4.99
CA GLU A 69 -1.54 -12.69 6.15
C GLU A 69 -2.88 -13.43 6.33
N GLY A 70 -3.18 -14.44 5.50
CA GLY A 70 -4.43 -15.21 5.61
C GLY A 70 -5.69 -14.39 5.34
N ILE A 71 -5.60 -13.32 4.55
CA ILE A 71 -6.73 -12.42 4.27
C ILE A 71 -7.68 -13.08 3.27
N CYS A 72 -8.78 -13.64 3.79
CA CYS A 72 -9.85 -14.23 3.00
C CYS A 72 -10.80 -13.17 2.44
N ARG A 73 -11.49 -13.51 1.33
CA ARG A 73 -12.54 -12.65 0.77
C ARG A 73 -13.76 -12.73 1.70
N GLY A 74 -14.15 -11.61 2.31
CA GLY A 74 -15.35 -11.55 3.12
C GLY A 74 -16.61 -11.37 2.27
N VAL A 75 -17.77 -11.36 2.94
CA VAL A 75 -19.08 -11.23 2.29
C VAL A 75 -19.23 -9.87 1.59
N TRP A 76 -18.70 -8.81 2.20
CA TRP A 76 -18.79 -7.46 1.64
C TRP A 76 -17.90 -7.28 0.42
N GLU A 77 -16.68 -7.79 0.46
CA GLU A 77 -15.77 -7.80 -0.68
C GLU A 77 -16.38 -8.60 -1.84
N ALA A 78 -16.99 -9.76 -1.54
CA ALA A 78 -17.66 -10.56 -2.55
C ALA A 78 -18.86 -9.83 -3.20
N ALA A 79 -19.69 -9.18 -2.38
CA ALA A 79 -20.84 -8.43 -2.87
C ALA A 79 -20.43 -7.21 -3.71
N ILE A 80 -19.40 -6.46 -3.25
CA ILE A 80 -18.90 -5.28 -3.97
C ILE A 80 -18.30 -5.68 -5.32
N ASP A 81 -17.48 -6.74 -5.36
CA ASP A 81 -16.91 -7.24 -6.61
C ASP A 81 -17.99 -7.62 -7.63
N GLU A 82 -19.06 -8.30 -7.19
CA GLU A 82 -20.14 -8.73 -8.09
C GLU A 82 -20.96 -7.54 -8.60
N LEU A 83 -21.29 -6.59 -7.72
CA LEU A 83 -21.94 -5.34 -8.12
C LEU A 83 -21.09 -4.54 -9.10
N ASN A 84 -19.77 -4.46 -8.85
CA ASN A 84 -18.83 -3.79 -9.73
C ASN A 84 -18.76 -4.47 -11.10
N GLU A 85 -18.67 -5.80 -11.15
CA GLU A 85 -18.64 -6.55 -12.41
C GLU A 85 -19.92 -6.30 -13.23
N LEU A 86 -21.09 -6.36 -12.59
CA LEU A 86 -22.37 -6.10 -13.24
C LEU A 86 -22.45 -4.67 -13.77
N TYR A 87 -22.08 -3.68 -12.96
CA TYR A 87 -22.11 -2.27 -13.35
C TYR A 87 -21.11 -1.97 -14.49
N ARG A 88 -19.92 -2.56 -14.44
CA ARG A 88 -18.89 -2.40 -15.49
C ARG A 88 -19.35 -3.01 -16.81
N LYS A 89 -19.91 -4.22 -16.79
CA LYS A 89 -20.49 -4.84 -18.01
C LYS A 89 -21.62 -3.99 -18.56
N LYS A 90 -22.52 -3.48 -17.72
CA LYS A 90 -23.64 -2.61 -18.12
C LYS A 90 -23.17 -1.31 -18.79
N THR A 91 -22.02 -0.78 -18.39
CA THR A 91 -21.41 0.44 -18.96
C THR A 91 -20.46 0.14 -20.13
N GLY A 92 -20.45 -1.09 -20.65
CA GLY A 92 -19.61 -1.48 -21.79
C GLY A 92 -18.12 -1.61 -21.47
N LYS A 93 -17.74 -1.72 -20.19
CA LYS A 93 -16.36 -1.95 -19.74
C LYS A 93 -16.13 -3.44 -19.45
N LYS A 94 -14.85 -3.82 -19.39
CA LYS A 94 -14.42 -5.16 -18.94
C LYS A 94 -14.84 -5.41 -17.50
N ALA A 95 -15.25 -6.64 -17.19
CA ALA A 95 -15.64 -7.09 -15.85
C ALA A 95 -14.64 -6.66 -14.78
N THR A 96 -13.35 -6.89 -15.04
CA THR A 96 -12.26 -6.46 -14.16
C THR A 96 -11.74 -5.07 -14.57
N PRO A 97 -11.38 -4.21 -13.59
CA PRO A 97 -10.69 -2.96 -13.83
C PRO A 97 -9.25 -3.21 -14.30
N SER A 98 -8.72 -2.33 -15.16
CA SER A 98 -7.33 -2.40 -15.62
C SER A 98 -6.39 -1.51 -14.81
N TYR A 99 -6.92 -0.50 -14.13
CA TYR A 99 -6.18 0.47 -13.33
C TYR A 99 -7.00 0.86 -12.10
N GLY A 100 -6.31 1.15 -11.00
CA GLY A 100 -6.87 1.72 -9.79
C GLY A 100 -6.26 3.09 -9.51
N ILE A 101 -7.09 4.01 -9.04
CA ILE A 101 -6.74 5.37 -8.64
C ILE A 101 -6.78 5.42 -7.13
N VAL A 102 -5.66 5.77 -6.51
CA VAL A 102 -5.55 5.93 -5.06
C VAL A 102 -5.68 7.40 -4.71
N ASP A 103 -6.65 7.75 -3.86
CA ASP A 103 -6.78 9.09 -3.32
C ASP A 103 -6.84 9.07 -1.79
N SER A 104 -6.39 10.18 -1.18
CA SER A 104 -6.49 10.41 0.25
C SER A 104 -7.57 11.46 0.56
N GLN A 105 -8.66 11.01 1.17
CA GLN A 105 -9.78 11.85 1.52
C GLN A 105 -9.83 12.11 3.03
N SER A 106 -9.96 13.38 3.41
CA SER A 106 -10.18 13.78 4.81
C SER A 106 -11.68 13.95 5.03
N VAL A 107 -12.28 13.05 5.82
CA VAL A 107 -13.74 13.04 6.08
C VAL A 107 -14.02 13.56 7.49
N LYS A 108 -15.00 14.46 7.61
CA LYS A 108 -15.46 14.96 8.91
C LYS A 108 -16.06 13.81 9.71
N THR A 109 -15.58 13.60 10.93
CA THR A 109 -16.14 12.59 11.83
C THR A 109 -17.25 13.20 12.68
N VAL A 110 -18.40 12.53 12.75
CA VAL A 110 -19.43 12.83 13.76
C VAL A 110 -18.95 12.34 15.14
N SER A 111 -19.47 12.95 16.20
CA SER A 111 -18.87 12.96 17.54
C SER A 111 -18.57 11.57 18.12
N TYR A 112 -17.37 11.42 18.71
CA TYR A 112 -16.80 10.26 19.41
C TYR A 112 -16.13 9.18 18.52
N SER A 113 -14.93 9.48 18.01
CA SER A 113 -14.00 8.50 17.44
C SER A 113 -12.61 8.78 18.00
N GLU A 114 -11.90 7.73 18.42
CA GLU A 114 -10.59 7.81 19.10
C GLU A 114 -9.47 8.29 18.16
N GLU A 115 -9.58 8.03 16.85
CA GLU A 115 -8.60 8.41 15.85
C GLU A 115 -9.03 9.68 15.09
N ARG A 116 -8.56 10.84 15.57
CA ARG A 116 -8.83 12.17 14.99
C ARG A 116 -7.55 12.92 14.66
N GLY A 117 -7.53 13.60 13.52
CA GLY A 117 -6.50 14.55 13.15
C GLY A 117 -7.09 15.86 12.60
N PHE A 118 -6.24 16.87 12.46
CA PHE A 118 -6.56 18.09 11.74
C PHE A 118 -5.71 18.14 10.46
N ASP A 119 -6.37 18.17 9.31
CA ASP A 119 -5.70 18.35 8.03
C ASP A 119 -5.47 19.85 7.80
N GLY A 120 -4.22 20.31 7.96
CA GLY A 120 -3.85 21.71 7.80
C GLY A 120 -4.02 22.24 6.37
N GLY A 121 -3.94 21.38 5.35
CA GLY A 121 -4.16 21.76 3.96
C GLY A 121 -5.65 22.01 3.67
N LYS A 122 -6.52 21.12 4.17
CA LYS A 122 -7.98 21.21 3.96
C LYS A 122 -8.72 21.95 5.09
N LYS A 123 -7.99 22.45 6.10
CA LYS A 123 -8.51 23.09 7.33
C LYS A 123 -9.70 22.35 7.96
N THR A 124 -9.67 21.02 7.91
CA THR A 124 -10.80 20.17 8.31
C THR A 124 -10.36 19.21 9.41
N LYS A 125 -11.11 19.19 10.52
CA LYS A 125 -10.98 18.17 11.56
C LYS A 125 -11.69 16.91 11.11
N GLY A 126 -10.99 15.78 11.07
CA GLY A 126 -11.54 14.58 10.49
C GLY A 126 -10.60 13.38 10.56
N ARG A 127 -10.99 12.33 9.85
CA ARG A 127 -10.18 11.13 9.64
C ARG A 127 -9.70 11.12 8.19
N LYS A 128 -8.40 10.95 7.99
CA LYS A 128 -7.83 10.72 6.66
C LYS A 128 -8.04 9.24 6.31
N ARG A 129 -8.69 8.98 5.18
CA ARG A 129 -8.86 7.65 4.60
C ARG A 129 -8.17 7.60 3.25
N HIS A 130 -7.54 6.48 2.95
CA HIS A 130 -7.01 6.18 1.63
C HIS A 130 -8.00 5.24 0.95
N ILE A 131 -8.46 5.60 -0.23
CA ILE A 131 -9.43 4.80 -1.01
C ILE A 131 -8.80 4.50 -2.36
N VAL A 132 -9.04 3.28 -2.84
CA VAL A 132 -8.70 2.88 -4.21
C VAL A 132 -10.00 2.73 -4.99
N VAL A 133 -10.08 3.38 -6.15
CA VAL A 133 -11.24 3.28 -7.05
C VAL A 133 -10.83 2.95 -8.47
N ASP A 134 -11.70 2.34 -9.26
CA ASP A 134 -11.48 2.17 -10.69
C ASP A 134 -11.75 3.46 -11.49
N SER A 135 -11.56 3.39 -12.82
CA SER A 135 -11.82 4.52 -13.74
C SER A 135 -13.29 4.99 -13.80
N LEU A 136 -14.24 4.22 -13.25
CA LEU A 136 -15.65 4.59 -13.14
C LEU A 136 -16.00 5.09 -11.72
N GLY A 137 -15.03 5.12 -10.79
CA GLY A 137 -15.23 5.51 -9.41
C GLY A 137 -15.73 4.39 -8.49
N ASN A 138 -15.71 3.13 -8.94
CA ASN A 138 -16.10 2.00 -8.11
C ASN A 138 -14.98 1.64 -7.13
N LEU A 139 -15.33 1.31 -5.89
CA LEU A 139 -14.36 0.83 -4.88
C LEU A 139 -13.77 -0.52 -5.31
N ILE A 140 -12.44 -0.64 -5.33
CA ILE A 140 -11.72 -1.88 -5.74
C ILE A 140 -10.55 -2.20 -4.82
#